data_AF-A0AAW4RNK8-F1
#
_entry.id   AF-A0AAW4RNK8-F1
#
_cell.length_a   1.000
_cell.length_b   1.000
_cell.length_c   1.000
_cell.angle_alpha   90.00
_cell.angle_beta   90.00
_cell.angle_gamma   90.00
#
_symmetry.space_group_name_H-M   'P 1'
#
loop_
_entity.id
_entity.type
_entity.pdbx_description
1 polymer ?
#
loop_
_entity_poly.entity_id
_entity_poly.type
_entity_poly.pdbx_seq_one_letter_code
_entity_poly.pdbx_strand_id
1 'polypeptide(L)'
;MVALRASAEQTLRDNGHAAPPCTLLVLALVANADVGFVEAVRNTRVIFKADEGGQCDPFPDSAQGRVAKGAYFTVQNGVACGQHWTDCITFRYDRHRCAVVFHKRVTDVWEMNTQDTPDADALRLSQHTESAADPGKPVLLSAYTPAP
;
A
#
# COMPACT_ATOMS: atom_id res chain seq x y z
N MET A 1 -13.05 0.16 1.17
CA MET A 1 -11.90 -0.23 0.32
C MET A 1 -11.47 -1.63 0.71
N VAL A 2 -11.22 -2.49 -0.27
CA VAL A 2 -10.88 -3.89 -0.08
C VAL A 2 -9.60 -4.20 -0.88
N ALA A 3 -8.64 -4.91 -0.28
CA ALA A 3 -7.59 -5.57 -1.04
C ALA A 3 -7.99 -7.03 -1.24
N LEU A 4 -7.75 -7.51 -2.45
CA LEU A 4 -7.99 -8.86 -2.86
C LEU A 4 -6.66 -9.49 -3.23
N ARG A 5 -6.41 -10.66 -2.66
CA ARG A 5 -5.32 -11.56 -3.03
C ARG A 5 -5.87 -12.71 -3.84
N ALA A 6 -5.03 -13.28 -4.71
CA ALA A 6 -5.43 -14.49 -5.42
C ALA A 6 -5.51 -15.64 -4.41
N SER A 7 -6.60 -16.39 -4.42
CA SER A 7 -6.77 -17.55 -3.53
C SER A 7 -5.70 -18.63 -3.73
N ALA A 8 -5.12 -18.71 -4.93
CA ALA A 8 -4.04 -19.63 -5.27
C ALA A 8 -2.63 -19.09 -4.98
N GLU A 9 -2.49 -17.88 -4.43
CA GLU A 9 -1.19 -17.21 -4.22
C GLU A 9 -0.23 -18.07 -3.40
N GLN A 10 -0.69 -18.64 -2.29
CA GLN A 10 0.15 -19.51 -1.45
C GLN A 10 0.63 -20.74 -2.22
N THR A 11 -0.27 -21.44 -2.90
CA THR A 11 0.07 -22.62 -3.70
C THR A 11 1.04 -22.29 -4.84
N LEU A 12 0.89 -21.13 -5.50
CA LEU A 12 1.82 -20.70 -6.54
C LEU A 12 3.22 -20.44 -5.96
N ARG A 13 3.30 -19.77 -4.81
CA ARG A 13 4.55 -19.49 -4.10
C ARG A 13 5.26 -20.76 -3.65
N ASP A 14 4.52 -21.72 -3.06
CA ASP A 14 5.07 -23.00 -2.62
C ASP A 14 5.67 -23.80 -3.79
N ASN A 15 5.12 -23.62 -5.00
CA ASN A 15 5.61 -24.21 -6.24
C ASN A 15 6.69 -23.35 -6.94
N GLY A 16 7.22 -22.31 -6.30
CA GLY A 16 8.28 -21.45 -6.85
C GLY A 16 7.83 -20.53 -8.00
N HIS A 17 6.53 -20.30 -8.18
CA HIS A 17 6.01 -19.38 -9.19
C HIS A 17 6.00 -17.94 -8.66
N ALA A 18 6.09 -16.98 -9.57
CA ALA A 18 5.95 -15.56 -9.24
C ALA A 18 4.59 -15.27 -8.59
N ALA A 19 4.57 -14.35 -7.61
CA ALA A 19 3.34 -14.02 -6.93
C ALA A 19 2.39 -13.26 -7.88
N PRO A 20 1.08 -13.57 -7.86
CA PRO A 20 0.10 -12.81 -8.63
C PRO A 20 -0.08 -11.39 -8.07
N PRO A 21 -0.52 -10.42 -8.89
CA PRO A 21 -0.81 -9.07 -8.42
C PRO A 21 -1.93 -9.00 -7.37
N CYS A 22 -1.68 -8.27 -6.28
CA CYS A 22 -2.72 -7.87 -5.32
C CYS A 22 -3.61 -6.77 -5.92
N THR A 23 -4.93 -6.88 -5.76
CA THR A 23 -5.89 -5.89 -6.31
C THR A 23 -6.51 -5.04 -5.21
N LEU A 24 -6.40 -3.72 -5.33
CA LEU A 24 -7.11 -2.74 -4.52
C LEU A 24 -8.43 -2.34 -5.19
N LEU A 25 -9.54 -2.49 -4.47
CA LEU A 25 -10.87 -2.01 -4.87
C LEU A 25 -11.37 -0.91 -3.92
N VAL A 26 -11.71 0.24 -4.47
CA VAL A 26 -12.52 1.26 -3.80
C VAL A 26 -13.98 1.01 -4.16
N LEU A 27 -14.83 0.87 -3.15
CA LEU A 27 -16.25 0.61 -3.32
C LEU A 27 -17.04 1.87 -2.96
N ALA A 28 -18.03 2.22 -3.78
CA ALA A 28 -18.99 3.27 -3.49
C ALA A 28 -20.28 2.66 -2.94
N LEU A 29 -20.81 3.26 -1.88
CA LEU A 29 -22.13 2.93 -1.35
C LEU A 29 -23.19 3.51 -2.27
N VAL A 30 -24.10 2.66 -2.75
CA VAL A 30 -25.26 3.06 -3.53
C VAL A 30 -26.49 2.93 -2.65
N ALA A 31 -27.11 4.05 -2.32
CA ALA A 31 -28.36 4.11 -1.59
C ALA A 31 -29.53 4.10 -2.59
N ASN A 32 -29.82 2.93 -3.17
CA ASN A 32 -31.11 2.66 -3.82
C ASN A 32 -32.00 1.87 -2.84
N ALA A 33 -33.14 1.33 -3.31
CA ALA A 33 -34.09 0.57 -2.49
C ALA A 33 -33.43 -0.58 -1.68
N ASP A 34 -32.33 -1.14 -2.20
CA ASP A 34 -31.39 -1.97 -1.47
C ASP A 34 -30.05 -1.26 -1.36
N VAL A 35 -29.54 -1.12 -0.13
CA VAL A 35 -28.21 -0.58 0.12
C VAL A 35 -27.17 -1.57 -0.41
N GLY A 36 -26.37 -1.14 -1.39
CA GLY A 36 -25.36 -1.98 -2.03
C GLY A 36 -24.02 -1.29 -2.18
N PHE A 37 -22.99 -2.06 -2.52
CA PHE A 37 -21.67 -1.55 -2.88
C PHE A 37 -21.39 -1.83 -4.35
N VAL A 38 -20.89 -0.82 -5.07
CA VAL A 38 -20.39 -0.99 -6.44
C VAL A 38 -18.90 -0.67 -6.50
N GLU A 39 -18.18 -1.33 -7.40
CA GLU A 39 -16.78 -1.02 -7.68
C GLU A 39 -16.69 0.40 -8.25
N ALA A 40 -16.00 1.29 -7.54
CA ALA A 40 -15.76 2.67 -7.97
C ALA A 40 -14.39 2.81 -8.66
N VAL A 41 -13.36 2.15 -8.11
CA VAL A 41 -12.00 2.20 -8.67
C VAL A 41 -11.27 0.90 -8.37
N ARG A 42 -10.45 0.43 -9.33
CA ARG A 42 -9.54 -0.71 -9.22
C ARG A 42 -8.09 -0.29 -9.49
N ASN A 43 -7.14 -0.85 -8.76
CA ASN A 43 -5.70 -0.76 -9.04
C ASN A 43 -5.00 -2.07 -8.64
N THR A 44 -4.06 -2.58 -9.45
CA THR A 44 -3.37 -3.88 -9.22
C THR A 44 -1.87 -3.73 -8.93
N ARG A 45 -1.42 -2.55 -8.50
CA ARG A 45 0.00 -2.18 -8.32
C ARG A 45 0.30 -1.50 -6.99
N VAL A 46 -0.67 -0.84 -6.37
CA VAL A 46 -0.49 -0.10 -5.11
C VAL A 46 -0.22 -1.02 -3.93
N ILE A 47 -0.80 -2.23 -3.96
CA ILE A 47 -0.48 -3.26 -2.98
C ILE A 47 0.60 -4.14 -3.59
N PHE A 48 1.71 -4.27 -2.88
CA PHE A 48 2.82 -5.06 -3.34
C PHE A 48 2.48 -6.55 -3.25
N LYS A 49 3.05 -7.30 -4.17
CA LYS A 49 3.00 -8.76 -4.21
C LYS A 49 3.90 -9.33 -3.13
N ALA A 50 3.68 -10.59 -2.80
CA ALA A 50 4.46 -11.28 -1.78
C ALA A 50 5.98 -11.32 -2.09
N ASP A 51 6.36 -11.40 -3.37
CA ASP A 51 7.77 -11.45 -3.81
C ASP A 51 8.44 -10.07 -3.88
N GLU A 52 7.66 -8.99 -3.91
CA GLU A 52 8.18 -7.60 -3.91
C GLU A 52 8.67 -7.16 -2.53
N GLY A 53 8.43 -7.96 -1.47
CA GLY A 53 8.99 -7.71 -0.14
C GLY A 53 10.36 -8.33 0.12
N GLY A 54 10.93 -9.04 -0.85
CA GLY A 54 12.23 -9.68 -0.72
C GLY A 54 12.18 -10.88 0.23
N GLN A 55 12.31 -10.62 1.54
CA GLN A 55 12.39 -11.66 2.57
C GLN A 55 11.03 -12.09 3.12
N CYS A 56 10.07 -11.16 3.21
CA CYS A 56 8.71 -11.48 3.61
C CYS A 56 7.69 -10.82 2.71
N ASP A 57 6.48 -11.31 2.85
CA ASP A 57 5.30 -10.69 2.29
C ASP A 57 5.14 -9.25 2.83
N PRO A 58 5.16 -8.22 1.97
CA PRO A 58 5.04 -6.82 2.38
C PRO A 58 3.60 -6.42 2.75
N PHE A 59 2.61 -7.31 2.58
CA PHE A 59 1.21 -7.03 2.86
C PHE A 59 0.45 -8.26 3.40
N PRO A 60 0.85 -8.87 4.53
CA PRO A 60 0.28 -10.14 4.97
C PRO A 60 -1.21 -10.03 5.31
N ASP A 61 -1.93 -11.15 5.21
CA ASP A 61 -3.39 -11.22 5.39
C ASP A 61 -3.90 -10.68 6.75
N SER A 62 -3.04 -10.66 7.77
CA SER A 62 -3.33 -10.16 9.12
C SER A 62 -2.98 -8.68 9.34
N ALA A 63 -2.40 -7.98 8.35
CA ALA A 63 -1.92 -6.62 8.54
C ALA A 63 -3.05 -5.58 8.53
N GLN A 64 -2.96 -4.64 9.47
CA GLN A 64 -3.77 -3.42 9.59
C GLN A 64 -3.39 -2.37 8.52
N GLY A 65 -2.90 -2.79 7.34
CA GLY A 65 -2.23 -1.97 6.32
C GLY A 65 -3.13 -0.98 5.56
N ARG A 66 -4.25 -0.55 6.16
CA ARG A 66 -5.19 0.42 5.60
C ARG A 66 -5.70 1.33 6.68
N VAL A 67 -5.45 2.62 6.53
CA VAL A 67 -6.01 3.67 7.40
C VAL A 67 -6.84 4.61 6.53
N ALA A 68 -8.08 4.88 6.93
CA ALA A 68 -8.93 5.88 6.30
C ALA A 68 -9.23 7.01 7.29
N LYS A 69 -9.06 8.27 6.87
CA LYS A 69 -9.37 9.46 7.66
C LYS A 69 -9.99 10.54 6.76
N GLY A 70 -11.28 10.79 6.95
CA GLY A 70 -12.03 11.76 6.15
C GLY A 70 -12.02 11.40 4.66
N ALA A 71 -11.59 12.33 3.80
CA ALA A 71 -11.47 12.11 2.36
C ALA A 71 -10.19 11.36 1.95
N TYR A 72 -9.34 10.98 2.89
CA TYR A 72 -8.04 10.37 2.63
C TYR A 72 -8.03 8.91 3.06
N PHE A 73 -7.29 8.08 2.34
CA PHE A 73 -6.91 6.76 2.81
C PHE A 73 -5.48 6.45 2.42
N THR A 74 -4.84 5.58 3.20
CA THR A 74 -3.46 5.13 2.99
C THR A 74 -3.43 3.62 2.82
N VAL A 75 -2.68 3.16 1.83
CA VAL A 75 -2.22 1.77 1.74
C VAL A 75 -0.80 1.73 2.28
N GLN A 76 -0.55 0.85 3.24
CA GLN A 76 0.77 0.63 3.82
C GLN A 76 1.27 -0.75 3.42
N ASN A 77 2.37 -0.80 2.68
CA ASN A 77 3.19 -1.98 2.48
C ASN A 77 4.40 -1.91 3.42
N GLY A 78 4.97 -3.04 3.83
CA GLY A 78 6.18 -3.02 4.63
C GLY A 78 6.66 -4.40 5.07
N VAL A 79 7.95 -4.49 5.35
CA VAL A 79 8.63 -5.72 5.79
C VAL A 79 9.38 -5.42 7.08
N ALA A 80 9.40 -6.39 7.98
CA ALA A 80 10.08 -6.30 9.29
C ALA A 80 10.74 -7.63 9.70
N CYS A 81 11.26 -8.40 8.74
CA CYS A 81 11.77 -9.76 8.97
C CYS A 81 13.20 -9.96 8.46
N GLY A 82 14.08 -9.05 8.88
CA GLY A 82 15.48 -8.98 8.43
C GLY A 82 15.70 -7.64 7.75
N GLN A 83 15.16 -7.47 6.55
CA GLN A 83 14.92 -6.14 5.98
C GLN A 83 13.81 -5.42 6.77
N HIS A 84 13.96 -4.10 6.93
CA HIS A 84 12.99 -3.25 7.61
C HIS A 84 12.69 -2.04 6.76
N TRP A 85 11.48 -1.98 6.21
CA TRP A 85 11.03 -0.82 5.43
C TRP A 85 9.52 -0.70 5.46
N THR A 86 9.03 0.52 5.24
CA THR A 86 7.60 0.81 5.08
C THR A 86 7.38 1.70 3.88
N ASP A 87 6.30 1.45 3.14
CA ASP A 87 5.86 2.24 1.99
C ASP A 87 4.38 2.62 2.18
N CYS A 88 4.15 3.89 2.49
CA CYS A 88 2.83 4.44 2.78
C CYS A 88 2.36 5.31 1.62
N ILE A 89 1.37 4.84 0.86
CA ILE A 89 0.80 5.55 -0.29
C ILE A 89 -0.58 6.09 0.09
N THR A 90 -0.70 7.42 0.18
CA THR A 90 -1.93 8.11 0.52
C THR A 90 -2.64 8.63 -0.72
N PHE A 91 -3.94 8.37 -0.79
CA PHE A 91 -4.86 8.89 -1.79
C PHE A 91 -5.92 9.76 -1.13
N ARG A 92 -6.53 10.64 -1.92
CA ARG A 92 -7.67 11.45 -1.51
C ARG A 92 -8.80 11.37 -2.51
N TYR A 93 -10.03 11.49 -2.03
CA TYR A 93 -11.18 11.74 -2.89
C TYR A 93 -11.23 13.22 -3.27
N ASP A 94 -11.11 13.48 -4.57
CA ASP A 94 -11.31 14.79 -5.18
C ASP A 94 -12.78 14.95 -5.59
N ARG A 95 -13.50 15.82 -4.86
CA ARG A 95 -14.93 16.06 -5.11
C ARG A 95 -15.18 16.75 -6.45
N HIS A 96 -14.30 17.63 -6.90
CA HIS A 96 -14.49 18.35 -8.16
C HIS A 96 -14.36 17.42 -9.37
N ARG A 97 -13.50 16.39 -9.24
CA ARG A 97 -13.27 15.39 -10.28
C ARG A 97 -14.11 14.12 -10.09
N CYS A 98 -14.83 14.01 -8.97
CA CYS A 98 -15.50 12.78 -8.53
C CYS A 98 -14.58 11.55 -8.63
N ALA A 99 -13.32 11.70 -8.21
CA ALA A 99 -12.28 10.71 -8.44
C ALA A 99 -11.33 10.56 -7.24
N VAL A 100 -10.75 9.37 -7.09
CA VAL A 100 -9.66 9.14 -6.13
C VAL A 100 -8.33 9.44 -6.82
N VAL A 101 -7.54 10.33 -6.22
CA VAL A 101 -6.26 10.80 -6.75
C VAL A 101 -5.13 10.59 -5.75
N PHE A 102 -3.92 10.40 -6.27
CA PHE A 102 -2.69 10.37 -5.49
C PHE A 102 -2.56 11.66 -4.68
N HIS A 103 -2.14 11.53 -3.42
CA HIS A 103 -1.88 12.66 -2.55
C HIS A 103 -0.41 12.74 -2.16
N LYS A 104 0.14 11.66 -1.61
CA LYS A 104 1.55 11.57 -1.25
C LYS A 104 1.99 10.12 -1.05
N ARG A 105 3.29 9.88 -1.09
CA ARG A 105 3.92 8.62 -0.71
C ARG A 105 5.13 8.87 0.16
N VAL A 106 5.26 8.08 1.21
CA VAL A 106 6.40 8.10 2.13
C VAL A 106 6.99 6.70 2.17
N THR A 107 8.30 6.60 1.94
CA THR A 107 9.06 5.37 2.07
C THR A 107 10.13 5.57 3.13
N ASP A 108 10.16 4.68 4.11
CA ASP A 108 11.17 4.63 5.17
C ASP A 108 11.91 3.31 5.08
N VAL A 109 13.24 3.36 5.12
CA VAL A 109 14.11 2.18 5.22
C VAL A 109 14.90 2.27 6.50
N TRP A 110 14.96 1.17 7.21
CA TRP A 110 15.60 1.03 8.50
C TRP A 110 16.70 -0.03 8.42
N GLU A 111 17.77 0.19 9.17
CA GLU A 111 18.87 -0.74 9.30
C GLU A 111 19.22 -0.97 10.77
N MET A 112 19.93 -2.07 11.04
CA MET A 112 20.43 -2.36 12.37
C MET A 112 21.32 -1.22 12.87
N ASN A 113 21.03 -0.75 14.07
CA ASN A 113 21.89 0.20 14.73
C ASN A 113 23.14 -0.52 15.27
N THR A 114 24.32 -0.04 14.89
CA THR A 114 25.60 -0.62 15.33
C THR A 114 26.19 0.09 16.55
N GLN A 115 25.45 1.02 17.16
CA GLN A 115 25.89 1.70 18.37
C GLN A 115 25.86 0.77 19.58
N ASP A 116 27.01 0.60 20.22
CA ASP A 116 27.17 -0.22 21.42
C ASP A 116 26.93 0.61 22.69
N THR A 117 25.75 1.22 22.78
CA THR A 117 25.30 1.93 23.98
C THR A 117 24.02 1.28 24.51
N PRO A 118 23.85 1.14 25.85
CA PRO A 118 22.76 0.36 26.44
C PRO A 118 21.35 0.78 26.01
N ASP A 119 21.16 2.07 25.68
CA ASP A 119 19.86 2.65 25.33
C ASP A 119 19.73 2.97 23.83
N ALA A 120 20.60 2.42 22.97
CA ALA A 120 20.46 2.61 21.54
C ALA A 120 19.24 1.86 21.00
N ASP A 121 18.44 2.55 20.18
CA ASP A 121 17.37 1.90 19.42
C ASP A 121 17.94 0.78 18.56
N ALA A 122 17.25 -0.36 18.48
CA ALA A 122 17.69 -1.51 17.70
C ALA A 122 17.80 -1.21 16.19
N LEU A 123 16.92 -0.33 15.69
CA LEU A 123 16.89 0.11 14.31
C LEU A 123 17.14 1.61 14.23
N ARG A 124 17.86 2.03 13.20
CA ARG A 124 18.00 3.44 12.84
C ARG A 124 17.47 3.69 11.44
N LEU A 125 16.84 4.85 11.23
CA LEU A 125 16.34 5.26 9.93
C LEU A 125 17.53 5.54 9.02
N SER A 126 17.69 4.74 7.96
CA SER A 126 18.78 4.91 7.00
C SER A 126 18.36 5.79 5.83
N GLN A 127 17.11 5.65 5.38
CA GLN A 127 16.56 6.43 4.28
C GLN A 127 15.11 6.83 4.56
N HIS A 128 14.82 8.10 4.28
CA HIS A 128 13.47 8.65 4.24
C HIS A 128 13.25 9.28 2.88
N THR A 129 12.15 8.95 2.20
CA THR A 129 11.80 9.55 0.92
C THR A 129 10.33 9.91 0.91
N GLU A 130 10.03 11.16 0.57
CA GLU A 130 8.65 11.65 0.42
C GLU A 130 8.45 12.19 -0.98
N SER A 131 7.31 11.82 -1.59
CA SER A 131 6.85 12.40 -2.85
C SER A 131 5.42 12.88 -2.69
N ALA A 132 5.16 14.12 -3.07
CA ALA A 132 3.84 14.73 -3.02
C ALA A 132 3.23 14.80 -4.42
N ALA A 133 1.90 14.79 -4.50
CA ALA A 133 1.19 14.99 -5.75
C ALA A 133 1.41 16.40 -6.29
N ASP A 134 1.56 16.53 -7.62
CA ASP A 134 1.51 17.80 -8.33
C ASP A 134 0.03 18.25 -8.45
N PRO A 135 -0.38 19.38 -7.85
CA PRO A 135 -1.75 19.88 -7.95
C PRO A 135 -2.20 20.16 -9.39
N GLY A 136 -1.27 20.52 -10.29
CA GLY A 136 -1.53 20.79 -11.70
C GLY A 136 -1.66 19.52 -12.55
N LYS A 137 -1.16 18.37 -12.05
CA LYS A 137 -1.14 17.08 -12.77
C LYS A 137 -1.61 15.94 -11.86
N PRO A 138 -2.91 15.91 -11.51
CA PRO A 138 -3.43 14.89 -10.60
C PRO A 138 -3.36 13.50 -11.25
N VAL A 139 -2.84 12.54 -10.50
CA VAL A 139 -2.74 11.13 -10.92
C VAL A 139 -3.90 10.35 -10.30
N LEU A 140 -4.72 9.72 -11.14
CA LEU A 140 -5.84 8.88 -10.69
C LEU A 140 -5.33 7.61 -10.02
N LEU A 141 -6.05 7.10 -9.02
CA LEU A 141 -5.73 5.81 -8.40
C LEU A 141 -5.64 4.68 -9.44
N SER A 142 -6.54 4.62 -10.43
CA SER A 142 -6.50 3.57 -11.46
C SER A 142 -5.23 3.60 -12.34
N ALA A 143 -4.62 4.77 -12.50
CA ALA A 143 -3.41 4.96 -13.31
C ALA A 143 -2.12 5.00 -12.48
N TYR A 144 -2.22 5.16 -11.15
CA TYR A 144 -1.08 5.27 -10.28
C TYR A 144 -0.24 3.99 -10.29
N THR A 145 1.06 4.16 -10.48
CA THR A 145 2.05 3.09 -10.39
C THR A 145 3.14 3.57 -9.44
N PRO A 146 3.37 2.89 -8.31
CA PRO A 146 4.48 3.21 -7.41
C PRO A 146 5.80 3.11 -8.19
N ALA A 147 6.63 4.15 -8.12
CA ALA A 147 8.02 4.04 -8.59
C ALA A 147 8.82 3.09 -7.67
N PRO A 148 9.77 2.31 -8.17
CA PRO A 148 10.68 1.56 -7.32
C PRO A 148 11.51 2.49 -6.42
#